data_AF-A0A7S4C213-F1
#
_entry.id   AF-A0A7S4C213-F1
#
_cell.length_a   1.000
_cell.length_b   1.000
_cell.length_c   1.000
_cell.angle_alpha   90.00
_cell.angle_beta   90.00
_cell.angle_gamma   90.00
#
_symmetry.space_group_name_H-M   'P 1'
#
loop_
_entity.id
_entity.type
_entity.pdbx_description
1 polymer ?
#
loop_
_entity_poly.entity_id
_entity_poly.type
_entity_poly.pdbx_seq_one_letter_code
_entity_poly.pdbx_strand_id
1 'polypeptide(L)'
;AGRRGMDELGFVIYAPLLSVAGLRNLCKPHDLKTMLVGRMPRAVSKLKVDRPFILRHLNRGYGPEVLDKTLQHFQLGRQCAQLEKEIAGLTEACGGGAEAVAAAERKSALMSKLKGEAIGGMAIKLDPKTRKKIQKELDEIERVHGAKLDGVAEAMAERQKLVDELDTTTSALRNDWDEAYDWLQSFGFVDGAQEGAADPAKSLTARGRACAAFADGQPLIIGTLISDGWLTQLTLPEVCSWLCLFLQERRLANTANSEYELPTPGPALKEVMNVTFEMAEKLEVEMDDTLCLMMLDWCTHKEITRVASWLDAHMLGVFVKAVLRVVSYVDVVREVLLGLNDYEAYNKLDQHTDLLLGGLVTNESLYLRQAD
;
A
#
# COMPACT_ATOMS: atom_id res chain seq x y z
N ALA A 1 -14.58 -10.03 -29.85
CA ALA A 1 -15.60 -10.72 -30.66
C ALA A 1 -14.95 -11.88 -31.38
N GLY A 2 -15.67 -12.97 -31.61
CA GLY A 2 -15.14 -14.14 -32.28
C GLY A 2 -15.33 -15.39 -31.43
N ARG A 3 -16.38 -16.15 -31.75
CA ARG A 3 -16.67 -17.45 -31.17
C ARG A 3 -15.88 -18.50 -31.93
N ARG A 4 -14.95 -19.16 -31.23
CA ARG A 4 -14.09 -20.20 -31.81
C ARG A 4 -14.94 -21.27 -32.50
N GLY A 5 -14.72 -21.48 -33.79
CA GLY A 5 -15.43 -22.49 -34.59
C GLY A 5 -16.79 -22.07 -35.13
N MET A 6 -17.30 -20.88 -34.79
CA MET A 6 -18.55 -20.34 -35.35
C MET A 6 -18.33 -19.11 -36.22
N ASP A 7 -17.32 -18.29 -35.89
CA ASP A 7 -17.07 -17.04 -36.60
C ASP A 7 -15.72 -17.11 -37.32
N GLU A 8 -15.68 -16.73 -38.61
CA GLU A 8 -14.45 -16.59 -39.39
C GLU A 8 -13.65 -15.34 -39.00
N LEU A 9 -14.36 -14.27 -38.62
CA LEU A 9 -13.80 -12.99 -38.22
C LEU A 9 -14.49 -12.47 -36.95
N GLY A 10 -13.71 -11.86 -36.07
CA GLY A 10 -14.21 -11.17 -34.88
C GLY A 10 -14.25 -9.65 -35.09
N PHE A 11 -15.45 -9.07 -35.12
CA PHE A 11 -15.60 -7.61 -35.29
C PHE A 11 -15.54 -6.87 -33.95
N VAL A 12 -14.65 -5.88 -33.84
CA VAL A 12 -14.55 -4.99 -32.67
C VAL A 12 -14.85 -3.57 -33.14
N ILE A 13 -15.84 -2.93 -32.52
CA ILE A 13 -16.30 -1.59 -32.89
C ILE A 13 -15.88 -0.61 -31.80
N TYR A 14 -15.11 0.40 -32.18
CA TYR A 14 -14.81 1.56 -31.33
C TYR A 14 -15.75 2.71 -31.71
N ALA A 15 -16.65 3.08 -30.81
CA ALA A 15 -17.65 4.12 -31.02
C ALA A 15 -17.45 5.28 -30.01
N PRO A 16 -16.73 6.35 -30.37
CA PRO A 16 -16.52 7.48 -29.47
C PRO A 16 -17.84 8.26 -29.26
N LEU A 17 -18.12 8.61 -28.00
CA LEU A 17 -19.26 9.49 -27.67
C LEU A 17 -18.91 10.93 -28.08
N LEU A 18 -19.54 11.40 -29.16
CA LEU A 18 -19.47 12.80 -29.57
C LEU A 18 -20.32 13.61 -28.59
N SER A 19 -19.69 14.43 -27.74
CA SER A 19 -20.44 15.40 -26.93
C SER A 19 -20.91 16.56 -27.82
N VAL A 20 -21.84 17.37 -27.30
CA VAL A 20 -22.37 18.58 -27.95
C VAL A 20 -21.26 19.57 -28.36
N ALA A 21 -20.04 19.43 -27.82
CA ALA A 21 -18.85 20.21 -28.17
C ALA A 21 -18.04 19.66 -29.37
N GLY A 22 -18.63 18.79 -30.20
CA GLY A 22 -18.10 18.42 -31.52
C GLY A 22 -16.76 17.67 -31.51
N LEU A 23 -16.14 17.57 -32.69
CA LEU A 23 -14.96 16.76 -33.08
C LEU A 23 -13.70 16.84 -32.17
N ARG A 24 -13.72 17.63 -31.09
CA ARG A 24 -12.64 17.76 -30.10
C ARG A 24 -12.48 16.54 -29.18
N ASN A 25 -13.49 15.68 -29.09
CA ASN A 25 -13.43 14.42 -28.33
C ASN A 25 -12.84 13.24 -29.13
N LEU A 26 -12.36 13.46 -30.35
CA LEU A 26 -11.70 12.41 -31.12
C LEU A 26 -10.32 12.12 -30.53
N CYS A 27 -10.08 10.84 -30.23
CA CYS A 27 -8.77 10.35 -29.83
C CYS A 27 -7.74 10.71 -30.91
N LYS A 28 -6.57 11.25 -30.51
CA LYS A 28 -5.53 11.61 -31.48
C LYS A 28 -5.09 10.34 -32.24
N PRO A 29 -4.73 10.43 -33.53
CA PRO A 29 -4.32 9.24 -34.30
C PRO A 29 -3.18 8.44 -33.66
N HIS A 30 -2.25 9.12 -32.99
CA HIS A 30 -1.18 8.46 -32.25
C HIS A 30 -1.69 7.63 -31.07
N ASP A 31 -2.59 8.20 -30.26
CA ASP A 31 -3.18 7.52 -29.10
C ASP A 31 -4.06 6.34 -29.55
N LEU A 32 -4.84 6.52 -30.63
CA LEU A 32 -5.64 5.46 -31.23
C LEU A 32 -4.76 4.32 -31.75
N LYS A 33 -3.65 4.64 -32.42
CA LYS A 33 -2.66 3.65 -32.86
C LYS A 33 -2.07 2.91 -31.66
N THR A 34 -1.69 3.63 -30.60
CA THR A 34 -1.18 3.02 -29.37
C THR A 34 -2.22 2.13 -28.71
N MET A 35 -3.50 2.51 -28.72
CA MET A 35 -4.59 1.69 -28.18
C MET A 35 -4.84 0.42 -29.00
N LEU A 36 -4.78 0.51 -30.34
CA LEU A 36 -5.10 -0.60 -31.23
C LEU A 36 -3.93 -1.57 -31.47
N VAL A 37 -2.70 -1.07 -31.55
CA VAL A 37 -1.49 -1.86 -31.88
C VAL A 37 -0.35 -1.67 -30.90
N GLY A 38 -0.58 -1.00 -29.77
CA GLY A 38 0.41 -0.85 -28.72
C GLY A 38 0.83 -2.20 -28.15
N ARG A 39 2.05 -2.24 -27.60
CA ARG A 39 2.52 -3.43 -26.89
C ARG A 39 1.68 -3.62 -25.63
N MET A 40 1.42 -4.88 -25.29
CA MET A 40 0.79 -5.19 -24.01
C MET A 40 1.63 -4.63 -22.86
N PRO A 41 0.98 -4.06 -21.82
CA PRO A 41 1.67 -3.63 -20.60
C PRO A 41 2.49 -4.77 -20.02
N ARG A 42 3.69 -4.47 -19.55
CA ARG A 42 4.53 -5.45 -18.85
C ARG A 42 3.94 -5.74 -17.47
N ALA A 43 4.08 -6.98 -17.02
CA ALA A 43 3.77 -7.33 -15.64
C ALA A 43 4.76 -6.63 -14.69
N VAL A 44 4.24 -5.70 -13.89
CA VAL A 44 4.98 -4.97 -12.86
C VAL A 44 4.56 -5.44 -11.48
N SER A 45 5.47 -5.46 -10.52
CA SER A 45 5.12 -5.81 -9.14
C SER A 45 4.20 -4.74 -8.57
N LYS A 46 3.19 -5.16 -7.81
CA LYS A 46 2.34 -4.30 -6.97
C LYS A 46 2.53 -4.59 -5.49
N LEU A 47 3.59 -5.32 -5.15
CA LEU A 47 3.92 -5.62 -3.76
C LEU A 47 4.14 -4.30 -3.00
N LYS A 48 3.62 -4.26 -1.78
CA LYS A 48 3.91 -3.23 -0.79
C LYS A 48 4.39 -3.95 0.46
N VAL A 49 5.52 -3.52 0.99
CA VAL A 49 6.01 -3.97 2.29
C VAL A 49 5.42 -3.01 3.32
N ASP A 50 4.32 -3.43 3.93
CA ASP A 50 3.60 -2.67 4.95
C ASP A 50 3.52 -3.46 6.27
N ARG A 51 3.01 -2.80 7.32
CA ARG A 51 2.90 -3.41 8.65
C ARG A 51 2.08 -4.71 8.64
N PRO A 52 0.91 -4.81 7.96
CA PRO A 52 0.20 -6.08 7.79
C PRO A 52 0.98 -7.15 7.02
N PHE A 53 1.78 -6.77 6.01
CA PHE A 53 2.66 -7.70 5.31
C PHE A 53 3.67 -8.35 6.27
N ILE A 54 4.33 -7.55 7.11
CA ILE A 54 5.32 -8.04 8.09
C ILE A 54 4.66 -8.97 9.10
N LEU A 55 3.58 -8.54 9.75
CA LEU A 55 2.88 -9.34 10.77
C LEU A 55 2.48 -10.72 10.25
N ARG A 56 1.96 -10.81 9.02
CA ARG A 56 1.58 -12.08 8.39
C ARG A 56 2.77 -13.00 8.14
N HIS A 57 3.92 -12.46 7.77
CA HIS A 57 5.12 -13.26 7.50
C HIS A 57 5.77 -13.71 8.81
N LEU A 58 5.87 -12.83 9.81
CA LEU A 58 6.31 -13.19 11.15
C LEU A 58 5.44 -14.30 11.74
N ASN A 59 4.12 -14.20 11.63
CA ASN A 59 3.18 -15.23 12.13
C ASN A 59 3.37 -16.60 11.46
N ARG A 60 3.92 -16.62 10.25
CA ARG A 60 4.25 -17.86 9.51
C ARG A 60 5.69 -18.33 9.77
N GLY A 61 6.44 -17.65 10.63
CA GLY A 61 7.83 -17.95 10.95
C GLY A 61 8.84 -17.47 9.90
N TYR A 62 8.47 -16.51 9.06
CA TYR A 62 9.37 -15.90 8.07
C TYR A 62 9.84 -14.52 8.51
N GLY A 63 11.11 -14.25 8.28
CA GLY A 63 11.72 -12.94 8.44
C GLY A 63 11.87 -12.19 7.11
N PRO A 64 12.78 -11.20 7.06
CA PRO A 64 13.00 -10.34 5.89
C PRO A 64 13.53 -11.09 4.66
N GLU A 65 14.04 -12.32 4.80
CA GLU A 65 14.47 -13.16 3.68
C GLU A 65 13.33 -13.50 2.69
N VAL A 66 12.07 -13.27 3.06
CA VAL A 66 10.96 -13.40 2.12
C VAL A 66 11.05 -12.41 0.96
N LEU A 67 11.68 -11.25 1.18
CA LEU A 67 11.80 -10.18 0.19
C LEU A 67 12.60 -10.64 -1.04
N ASP A 68 13.60 -11.49 -0.85
CA ASP A 68 14.47 -12.03 -1.91
C ASP A 68 13.70 -12.88 -2.93
N LYS A 69 12.53 -13.39 -2.55
CA LYS A 69 11.68 -14.24 -3.41
C LYS A 69 10.63 -13.44 -4.18
N THR A 70 10.60 -12.11 -4.02
CA THR A 70 9.53 -11.26 -4.58
C THR A 70 9.86 -10.79 -6.00
N LEU A 71 8.81 -10.62 -6.82
CA LEU A 71 8.96 -10.01 -8.15
C LEU A 71 9.56 -8.60 -8.07
N GLN A 72 9.25 -7.85 -7.01
CA GLN A 72 9.80 -6.52 -6.79
C GLN A 72 11.31 -6.56 -6.59
N HIS A 73 11.83 -7.48 -5.78
CA HIS A 73 13.26 -7.68 -5.61
C HIS A 73 13.96 -7.96 -6.94
N PHE A 74 13.40 -8.84 -7.79
CA PHE A 74 13.94 -9.09 -9.13
C PHE A 74 13.88 -7.87 -10.06
N GLN A 75 12.86 -7.02 -9.93
CA GLN A 75 12.73 -5.78 -10.72
C GLN A 75 13.78 -4.75 -10.28
N LEU A 76 13.96 -4.56 -8.97
CA LEU A 76 15.00 -3.71 -8.41
C LEU A 76 16.39 -4.22 -8.80
N GLY A 77 16.65 -5.53 -8.72
CA GLY A 77 17.92 -6.10 -9.15
C GLY A 77 18.25 -5.85 -10.63
N ARG A 78 17.25 -5.85 -11.52
CA ARG A 78 17.43 -5.46 -12.93
C ARG A 78 17.73 -3.97 -13.09
N GLN A 79 17.08 -3.13 -12.28
CA GLN A 79 17.35 -1.68 -12.26
C GLN A 79 18.75 -1.41 -11.74
N CYS A 80 19.18 -2.05 -10.65
CA CYS A 80 20.55 -1.98 -10.14
C CYS A 80 21.57 -2.38 -11.21
N ALA A 81 21.37 -3.51 -11.90
CA ALA A 81 22.26 -3.94 -12.99
C ALA A 81 22.31 -2.95 -14.16
N GLN A 82 21.21 -2.23 -14.42
CA GLN A 82 21.20 -1.16 -15.42
C GLN A 82 21.99 0.07 -14.94
N LEU A 83 21.76 0.50 -13.70
CA LEU A 83 22.47 1.62 -13.08
C LEU A 83 23.97 1.35 -12.99
N GLU A 84 24.39 0.14 -12.59
CA GLU A 84 25.78 -0.30 -12.58
C GLU A 84 26.43 -0.18 -13.96
N LYS A 85 25.69 -0.56 -15.02
CA LYS A 85 26.17 -0.43 -16.40
C LYS A 85 26.29 1.03 -16.83
N GLU A 86 25.37 1.88 -16.44
CA GLU A 86 25.41 3.33 -16.71
C GLU A 86 26.58 4.00 -15.97
N ILE A 87 26.79 3.65 -14.69
CA ILE A 87 27.95 4.09 -13.88
C ILE A 87 29.27 3.64 -14.51
N ALA A 88 29.36 2.38 -14.95
CA ALA A 88 30.55 1.86 -15.63
C ALA A 88 30.78 2.61 -16.95
N GLY A 89 29.74 2.83 -17.75
CA GLY A 89 29.82 3.60 -18.99
C GLY A 89 30.28 5.05 -18.78
N LEU A 90 29.79 5.73 -17.73
CA LEU A 90 30.28 7.06 -17.35
C LEU A 90 31.73 7.03 -16.89
N THR A 91 32.14 5.98 -16.16
CA THR A 91 33.52 5.80 -15.69
C THR A 91 34.49 5.64 -16.88
N GLU A 92 34.09 4.88 -17.91
CA GLU A 92 34.86 4.72 -19.14
C GLU A 92 34.86 6.00 -20.00
N ALA A 93 33.71 6.66 -20.14
CA ALA A 93 33.55 7.89 -20.90
C ALA A 93 34.31 9.07 -20.28
N CYS A 94 34.48 9.08 -18.95
CA CYS A 94 35.27 10.08 -18.25
C CYS A 94 36.74 10.08 -18.68
N GLY A 95 37.28 8.99 -19.25
CA GLY A 95 38.46 8.93 -20.14
C GLY A 95 39.78 9.61 -19.71
N GLY A 96 39.82 10.27 -18.56
CA GLY A 96 40.98 10.91 -17.98
C GLY A 96 41.51 10.00 -16.89
N GLY A 97 42.80 9.66 -16.95
CA GLY A 97 43.44 8.88 -15.89
C GLY A 97 43.15 9.47 -14.50
N ALA A 98 43.36 8.68 -13.46
CA ALA A 98 43.06 9.02 -12.05
C ALA A 98 43.37 10.47 -11.62
N GLU A 99 44.34 11.11 -12.28
CA GLU A 99 44.70 12.53 -12.17
C GLU A 99 43.58 13.53 -12.52
N ALA A 100 42.81 13.32 -13.59
CA ALA A 100 41.73 14.22 -14.01
C ALA A 100 40.50 14.15 -13.09
N VAL A 101 40.20 12.94 -12.60
CA VAL A 101 39.16 12.70 -11.59
C VAL A 101 39.56 13.35 -10.26
N ALA A 102 40.80 13.15 -9.81
CA ALA A 102 41.32 13.80 -8.60
C ALA A 102 41.35 15.33 -8.72
N ALA A 103 41.66 15.87 -9.90
CA ALA A 103 41.62 17.32 -10.16
C ALA A 103 40.19 17.88 -10.15
N ALA A 104 39.20 17.15 -10.67
CA ALA A 104 37.79 17.54 -10.65
C ALA A 104 37.18 17.50 -9.23
N GLU A 105 37.47 16.46 -8.44
CA GLU A 105 37.09 16.37 -7.02
C GLU A 105 37.70 17.51 -6.21
N ARG A 106 38.99 17.80 -6.45
CA ARG A 106 39.70 18.89 -5.80
C ARG A 106 39.15 20.27 -6.21
N LYS A 107 38.79 20.47 -7.48
CA LYS A 107 38.08 21.69 -7.96
C LYS A 107 36.72 21.84 -7.27
N SER A 108 35.93 20.77 -7.20
CA SER A 108 34.60 20.76 -6.56
C SER A 108 34.68 21.08 -5.05
N ALA A 109 35.60 20.44 -4.32
CA ALA A 109 35.81 20.68 -2.89
C ALA A 109 36.32 22.11 -2.60
N LEU A 110 37.19 22.66 -3.46
CA LEU A 110 37.67 24.04 -3.33
C LEU A 110 36.55 25.06 -3.66
N MET A 111 35.69 24.76 -4.64
CA MET A 111 34.51 25.58 -4.98
C MET A 111 33.44 25.57 -3.87
N SER A 112 33.16 24.42 -3.26
CA SER A 112 32.26 24.31 -2.09
C SER A 112 32.81 25.11 -0.89
N LYS A 113 34.11 24.99 -0.59
CA LYS A 113 34.78 25.81 0.43
C LYS A 113 34.70 27.31 0.15
N LEU A 114 34.79 27.73 -1.11
CA LEU A 114 34.75 29.14 -1.51
C LEU A 114 33.33 29.72 -1.51
N LYS A 115 32.31 28.88 -1.78
CA LYS A 115 30.88 29.22 -1.65
C LYS A 115 30.41 29.25 -0.19
N GLY A 116 31.17 28.63 0.72
CA GLY A 116 30.91 28.64 2.16
C GLY A 116 29.75 27.72 2.52
N GLU A 117 30.02 26.40 2.56
CA GLU A 117 29.09 25.48 3.22
C GLU A 117 28.96 25.85 4.70
N ALA A 118 27.74 26.25 5.07
CA ALA A 118 27.36 26.52 6.44
C ALA A 118 27.21 25.20 7.19
N ILE A 119 28.29 24.76 7.83
CA ILE A 119 28.19 23.71 8.85
C ILE A 119 27.58 24.36 10.10
N GLY A 120 26.29 24.11 10.36
CA GLY A 120 25.62 24.55 11.58
C GLY A 120 25.21 26.03 11.64
N GLY A 121 24.92 26.68 10.51
CA GLY A 121 24.31 28.03 10.49
C GLY A 121 25.24 29.22 10.79
N MET A 122 26.53 28.99 11.07
CA MET A 122 27.54 30.06 11.11
C MET A 122 28.38 30.05 9.84
N ALA A 123 28.23 31.08 9.00
CA ALA A 123 29.08 31.27 7.84
C ALA A 123 30.51 31.64 8.29
N ILE A 124 31.44 30.69 8.18
CA ILE A 124 32.87 30.93 8.46
C ILE A 124 33.41 31.85 7.36
N LYS A 125 33.62 33.13 7.69
CA LYS A 125 34.30 34.08 6.79
C LYS A 125 35.77 33.65 6.65
N LEU A 126 36.11 33.10 5.48
CA LEU A 126 37.50 32.77 5.11
C LEU A 126 38.37 34.05 5.11
N ASP A 127 39.57 33.95 5.70
CA ASP A 127 40.59 35.01 5.70
C ASP A 127 40.98 35.39 4.24
N PRO A 128 41.10 36.68 3.89
CA PRO A 128 41.56 37.15 2.58
C PRO A 128 42.78 36.42 2.01
N LYS A 129 43.73 35.99 2.86
CA LYS A 129 44.91 35.22 2.42
C LYS A 129 44.57 33.80 1.98
N THR A 130 43.71 33.09 2.71
CA THR A 130 43.24 31.74 2.34
C THR A 130 42.37 31.77 1.09
N ARG A 131 41.51 32.78 0.95
CA ARG A 131 40.71 32.96 -0.28
C ARG A 131 41.59 33.18 -1.52
N LYS A 132 42.63 34.01 -1.42
CA LYS A 132 43.59 34.24 -2.51
C LYS A 132 44.44 33.00 -2.84
N LYS A 133 44.72 32.15 -1.84
CA LYS A 133 45.43 30.88 -2.02
C LYS A 133 44.55 29.85 -2.75
N ILE A 134 43.29 29.71 -2.33
CA ILE A 134 42.30 28.83 -2.99
C ILE A 134 42.04 29.30 -4.42
N GLN A 135 41.91 30.60 -4.66
CA GLN A 135 41.71 31.15 -6.00
C GLN A 135 42.89 30.83 -6.93
N LYS A 136 44.14 30.99 -6.46
CA LYS A 136 45.32 30.62 -7.25
C LYS A 136 45.41 29.12 -7.54
N GLU A 137 44.95 28.28 -6.62
CA GLU A 137 44.94 26.83 -6.80
C GLU A 137 43.84 26.41 -7.81
N LEU A 138 42.69 27.08 -7.80
CA LEU A 138 41.64 26.93 -8.81
C LEU A 138 42.13 27.37 -10.20
N ASP A 139 42.76 28.55 -10.30
CA ASP A 139 43.30 29.07 -11.55
C ASP A 139 44.38 28.14 -12.13
N GLU A 140 45.20 27.51 -11.27
CA GLU A 140 46.22 26.54 -11.69
C GLU A 140 45.61 25.21 -12.17
N ILE A 141 44.58 24.71 -11.47
CA ILE A 141 43.83 23.51 -11.88
C ILE A 141 43.13 23.74 -13.24
N GLU A 142 42.53 24.90 -13.45
CA GLU A 142 41.91 25.29 -14.72
C GLU A 142 42.93 25.47 -15.85
N ARG A 143 44.12 26.00 -15.54
CA ARG A 143 45.22 26.15 -16.50
C ARG A 143 45.76 24.81 -16.99
N VAL A 144 45.83 23.80 -16.13
CA VAL A 144 46.41 22.48 -16.45
C VAL A 144 45.42 21.57 -17.18
N HIS A 145 44.13 21.60 -16.83
CA HIS A 145 43.15 20.64 -17.34
C HIS A 145 42.02 21.25 -18.21
N GLY A 146 41.89 22.58 -18.26
CA GLY A 146 41.04 23.32 -19.22
C GLY A 146 39.55 22.91 -19.25
N ALA A 147 38.88 23.10 -20.39
CA ALA A 147 37.47 22.79 -20.62
C ALA A 147 37.08 21.30 -20.48
N LYS A 148 38.07 20.40 -20.35
CA LYS A 148 37.82 18.98 -20.06
C LYS A 148 37.39 18.75 -18.60
N LEU A 149 37.76 19.65 -17.69
CA LEU A 149 37.34 19.56 -16.28
C LEU A 149 35.84 19.73 -16.08
N ASP A 150 35.19 20.61 -16.85
CA ASP A 150 33.77 20.89 -16.65
C ASP A 150 32.91 19.70 -17.11
N GLY A 151 33.27 19.07 -18.24
CA GLY A 151 32.62 17.82 -18.69
C GLY A 151 32.90 16.63 -17.75
N VAL A 152 34.10 16.54 -17.16
CA VAL A 152 34.41 15.52 -16.14
C VAL A 152 33.64 15.80 -14.85
N ALA A 153 33.52 17.06 -14.42
CA ALA A 153 32.76 17.43 -13.23
C ALA A 153 31.26 17.15 -13.37
N GLU A 154 30.68 17.43 -14.55
CA GLU A 154 29.29 17.07 -14.86
C GLU A 154 29.08 15.54 -14.86
N ALA A 155 29.97 14.80 -15.51
CA ALA A 155 29.91 13.33 -15.52
C ALA A 155 30.13 12.73 -14.12
N MET A 156 30.95 13.34 -13.27
CA MET A 156 31.11 12.93 -11.87
C MET A 156 29.87 13.23 -11.02
N ALA A 157 29.22 14.37 -11.24
CA ALA A 157 27.97 14.70 -10.55
C ALA A 157 26.83 13.75 -10.96
N GLU A 158 26.75 13.40 -12.25
CA GLU A 158 25.81 12.40 -12.76
C GLU A 158 26.13 11.00 -12.22
N ARG A 159 27.40 10.61 -12.19
CA ARG A 159 27.85 9.37 -11.55
C ARG A 159 27.46 9.32 -10.07
N GLN A 160 27.69 10.38 -9.31
CA GLN A 160 27.32 10.42 -7.90
C GLN A 160 25.81 10.24 -7.72
N LYS A 161 24.99 10.90 -8.55
CA LYS A 161 23.54 10.69 -8.54
C LYS A 161 23.15 9.25 -8.81
N LEU A 162 23.77 8.60 -9.80
CA LEU A 162 23.49 7.19 -10.11
C LEU A 162 23.94 6.25 -9.00
N VAL A 163 25.05 6.55 -8.31
CA VAL A 163 25.50 5.81 -7.12
C VAL A 163 24.51 5.97 -5.97
N ASP A 164 24.06 7.19 -5.69
CA ASP A 164 23.04 7.43 -4.67
C ASP A 164 21.71 6.73 -5.02
N GLU A 165 21.32 6.71 -6.30
CA GLU A 165 20.15 5.97 -6.79
C GLU A 165 20.34 4.45 -6.65
N LEU A 166 21.54 3.93 -6.93
CA LEU A 166 21.85 2.51 -6.77
C LEU A 166 21.76 2.09 -5.30
N ASP A 167 22.33 2.87 -4.38
CA ASP A 167 22.33 2.59 -2.94
C ASP A 167 20.90 2.60 -2.38
N THR A 168 20.10 3.59 -2.77
CA THR A 168 18.68 3.69 -2.39
C THR A 168 17.86 2.54 -2.96
N THR A 169 18.04 2.19 -4.25
CA THR A 169 17.33 1.08 -4.91
C THR A 169 17.67 -0.26 -4.28
N THR A 170 18.95 -0.48 -3.94
CA THR A 170 19.43 -1.73 -3.35
C THR A 170 18.87 -1.97 -1.95
N SER A 171 18.74 -0.90 -1.17
CA SER A 171 18.27 -1.00 0.22
C SER A 171 16.76 -0.76 0.38
N ALA A 172 16.04 -0.33 -0.67
CA ALA A 172 14.65 0.11 -0.60
C ALA A 172 13.71 -0.86 0.13
N LEU A 173 13.64 -2.12 -0.31
CA LEU A 173 12.76 -3.12 0.30
C LEU A 173 13.13 -3.42 1.75
N ARG A 174 14.43 -3.36 2.06
CA ARG A 174 14.93 -3.64 3.40
C ARG A 174 14.61 -2.49 4.35
N ASN A 175 14.79 -1.27 3.88
CA ASN A 175 14.42 -0.06 4.61
C ASN A 175 12.90 -0.04 4.89
N ASP A 176 12.06 -0.37 3.90
CA ASP A 176 10.61 -0.47 4.08
C ASP A 176 10.24 -1.52 5.16
N TRP A 177 10.96 -2.65 5.18
CA TRP A 177 10.77 -3.68 6.19
C TRP A 177 11.16 -3.19 7.58
N ASP A 178 12.38 -2.64 7.72
CA ASP A 178 12.93 -2.23 9.01
C ASP A 178 12.10 -1.06 9.59
N GLU A 179 11.69 -0.09 8.79
CA GLU A 179 10.81 1.02 9.23
C GLU A 179 9.45 0.51 9.75
N ALA A 180 8.82 -0.40 9.01
CA ALA A 180 7.53 -0.94 9.43
C ALA A 180 7.67 -1.90 10.64
N TYR A 181 8.79 -2.60 10.77
CA TYR A 181 9.10 -3.44 11.93
C TYR A 181 9.34 -2.61 13.20
N ASP A 182 10.15 -1.55 13.12
CA ASP A 182 10.40 -0.61 14.22
C ASP A 182 9.10 0.02 14.72
N TRP A 183 8.21 0.38 13.78
CA TRP A 183 6.88 0.85 14.12
C TRP A 183 6.10 -0.23 14.89
N LEU A 184 6.05 -1.47 14.40
CA LEU A 184 5.32 -2.56 15.06
C LEU A 184 5.87 -2.85 16.47
N GLN A 185 7.18 -2.75 16.67
CA GLN A 185 7.82 -2.90 17.96
C GLN A 185 7.47 -1.76 18.91
N SER A 186 7.54 -0.51 18.45
CA SER A 186 7.22 0.68 19.28
C SER A 186 5.76 0.71 19.75
N PHE A 187 4.83 0.10 19.00
CA PHE A 187 3.42 0.00 19.35
C PHE A 187 3.02 -1.34 20.02
N GLY A 188 3.99 -2.20 20.34
CA GLY A 188 3.76 -3.43 21.10
C GLY A 188 3.06 -4.56 20.34
N PHE A 189 3.19 -4.59 19.01
CA PHE A 189 2.76 -5.73 18.19
C PHE A 189 3.83 -6.84 18.15
N VAL A 190 5.08 -6.47 18.39
CA VAL A 190 6.25 -7.36 18.41
C VAL A 190 7.02 -7.13 19.70
N ASP A 191 7.43 -8.21 20.36
CA ASP A 191 8.29 -8.21 21.53
C ASP A 191 9.75 -7.94 21.12
N GLY A 192 10.26 -6.77 21.53
CA GLY A 192 11.63 -6.33 21.20
C GLY A 192 12.76 -7.16 21.82
N ALA A 193 12.46 -8.10 22.72
CA ALA A 193 13.45 -8.94 23.40
C ALA A 193 13.90 -10.16 22.57
N GLN A 194 13.37 -10.36 21.36
CA GLN A 194 13.58 -11.55 20.53
C GLN A 194 14.12 -11.22 19.13
N GLU A 195 14.93 -10.16 18.97
CA GLU A 195 15.75 -10.01 17.76
C GLU A 195 16.69 -11.20 17.63
N GLY A 196 16.48 -12.03 16.59
CA GLY A 196 17.27 -13.25 16.34
C GLY A 196 16.75 -14.52 17.01
N ALA A 197 15.51 -14.53 17.53
CA ALA A 197 14.88 -15.79 17.95
C ALA A 197 14.81 -16.78 16.78
N ALA A 198 15.06 -18.06 17.07
CA ALA A 198 15.04 -19.14 16.06
C ALA A 198 13.66 -19.34 15.39
N ASP A 199 12.62 -18.68 15.91
CA ASP A 199 11.25 -18.71 15.41
C ASP A 199 10.64 -17.30 15.44
N PRO A 200 10.58 -16.60 14.29
CA PRO A 200 9.98 -15.27 14.17
C PRO A 200 8.51 -15.20 14.61
N ALA A 201 7.78 -16.32 14.66
CA ALA A 201 6.40 -16.31 15.12
C ALA A 201 6.28 -16.05 16.62
N LYS A 202 7.33 -16.35 17.40
CA LYS A 202 7.35 -16.16 18.85
C LYS A 202 7.60 -14.72 19.28
N SER A 203 8.05 -13.87 18.36
CA SER A 203 8.20 -12.44 18.65
C SER A 203 6.86 -11.69 18.62
N LEU A 204 5.79 -12.26 18.09
CA LEU A 204 4.49 -11.59 18.05
C LEU A 204 3.83 -11.55 19.43
N THR A 205 3.31 -10.39 19.82
CA THR A 205 2.43 -10.27 20.98
C THR A 205 1.05 -10.86 20.68
N ALA A 206 0.17 -10.96 21.68
CA ALA A 206 -1.22 -11.37 21.45
C ALA A 206 -1.94 -10.45 20.45
N ARG A 207 -1.69 -9.14 20.57
CA ARG A 207 -2.17 -8.11 19.63
C ARG A 207 -1.57 -8.28 18.23
N GLY A 208 -0.26 -8.54 18.14
CA GLY A 208 0.42 -8.83 16.88
C GLY A 208 -0.17 -10.05 16.16
N ARG A 209 -0.41 -11.14 16.89
CA ARG A 209 -1.07 -12.35 16.37
C ARG A 209 -2.49 -12.09 15.89
N ALA A 210 -3.28 -11.35 16.66
CA ALA A 210 -4.65 -10.98 16.27
C ALA A 210 -4.65 -10.19 14.95
N CYS A 211 -3.78 -9.19 14.82
CA CYS A 211 -3.65 -8.41 13.59
C CYS A 211 -3.12 -9.25 12.41
N ALA A 212 -2.21 -10.19 12.65
CA ALA A 212 -1.66 -11.04 11.60
C ALA A 212 -2.67 -12.02 10.98
N ALA A 213 -3.79 -12.29 11.65
CA ALA A 213 -4.83 -13.18 11.13
C ALA A 213 -5.63 -12.55 9.97
N PHE A 214 -5.76 -11.22 9.93
CA PHE A 214 -6.54 -10.52 8.91
C PHE A 214 -5.70 -10.22 7.67
N ALA A 215 -6.22 -10.59 6.50
CA ALA A 215 -5.55 -10.36 5.22
C ALA A 215 -5.89 -9.00 4.60
N ASP A 216 -7.03 -8.42 4.99
CA ASP A 216 -7.64 -7.20 4.49
C ASP A 216 -8.40 -6.47 5.62
N GLY A 217 -9.07 -5.35 5.33
CA GLY A 217 -9.94 -4.68 6.29
C GLY A 217 -9.24 -3.93 7.43
N GLN A 218 -8.12 -3.26 7.19
CA GLN A 218 -7.35 -2.57 8.25
C GLN A 218 -6.98 -3.48 9.45
N PRO A 219 -6.13 -4.50 9.23
CA PRO A 219 -5.77 -5.51 10.24
C PRO A 219 -5.30 -4.95 11.58
N LEU A 220 -4.58 -3.82 11.57
CA LEU A 220 -4.07 -3.17 12.77
C LEU A 220 -5.17 -2.65 13.68
N ILE A 221 -6.30 -2.20 13.12
CA ILE A 221 -7.42 -1.67 13.90
C ILE A 221 -8.26 -2.82 14.42
N ILE A 222 -8.69 -3.72 13.52
CA ILE A 222 -9.51 -4.89 13.86
C ILE A 222 -8.81 -5.73 14.94
N GLY A 223 -7.56 -6.15 14.69
CA GLY A 223 -6.85 -7.04 15.60
C GLY A 223 -6.58 -6.41 16.97
N THR A 224 -6.35 -5.09 17.02
CA THR A 224 -6.17 -4.37 18.30
C THR A 224 -7.46 -4.31 19.10
N LEU A 225 -8.58 -3.94 18.48
CA LEU A 225 -9.88 -3.87 19.17
C LEU A 225 -10.31 -5.25 19.69
N ILE A 226 -10.07 -6.31 18.92
CA ILE A 226 -10.33 -7.68 19.36
C ILE A 226 -9.41 -8.08 20.50
N SER A 227 -8.10 -7.81 20.40
CA SER A 227 -7.14 -8.16 21.46
C SER A 227 -7.42 -7.44 22.77
N ASP A 228 -7.97 -6.23 22.69
CA ASP A 228 -8.29 -5.39 23.85
C ASP A 228 -9.67 -5.73 24.44
N GLY A 229 -10.40 -6.70 23.88
CA GLY A 229 -11.64 -7.23 24.44
C GLY A 229 -12.90 -6.42 24.12
N TRP A 230 -12.86 -5.52 23.13
CA TRP A 230 -14.01 -4.65 22.80
C TRP A 230 -15.23 -5.40 22.27
N LEU A 231 -15.06 -6.63 21.78
CA LEU A 231 -16.18 -7.44 21.26
C LEU A 231 -17.09 -8.00 22.37
N THR A 232 -16.60 -8.10 23.61
CA THR A 232 -17.33 -8.76 24.70
C THR A 232 -18.66 -8.08 25.02
N GLN A 233 -18.72 -6.76 24.83
CA GLN A 233 -19.92 -5.95 25.06
C GLN A 233 -20.90 -5.90 23.87
N LEU A 234 -20.50 -6.39 22.70
CA LEU A 234 -21.31 -6.34 21.49
C LEU A 234 -22.17 -7.60 21.34
N THR A 235 -23.36 -7.42 20.80
CA THR A 235 -24.20 -8.51 20.30
C THR A 235 -23.72 -8.99 18.92
N LEU A 236 -24.11 -10.20 18.51
CA LEU A 236 -23.74 -10.73 17.19
C LEU A 236 -24.13 -9.80 16.02
N PRO A 237 -25.35 -9.22 15.96
CA PRO A 237 -25.69 -8.20 14.95
C PRO A 237 -24.74 -7.00 14.97
N GLU A 238 -24.38 -6.51 16.16
CA GLU A 238 -23.47 -5.37 16.31
C GLU A 238 -22.03 -5.71 15.88
N VAL A 239 -21.55 -6.92 16.13
CA VAL A 239 -20.23 -7.37 15.62
C VAL A 239 -20.24 -7.43 14.09
N CYS A 240 -21.28 -8.02 13.49
CA CYS A 240 -21.42 -8.08 12.03
C CYS A 240 -21.48 -6.68 11.40
N SER A 241 -22.22 -5.78 12.05
CA SER A 241 -22.33 -4.37 11.69
C SER A 241 -20.98 -3.67 11.77
N TRP A 242 -20.28 -3.78 12.90
CA TRP A 242 -18.97 -3.16 13.12
C TRP A 242 -17.93 -3.62 12.10
N LEU A 243 -17.90 -4.91 11.75
CA LEU A 243 -16.98 -5.45 10.75
C LEU A 243 -17.17 -4.82 9.35
N CYS A 244 -18.34 -4.27 9.04
CA CYS A 244 -18.57 -3.59 7.77
C CYS A 244 -17.80 -2.28 7.62
N LEU A 245 -17.40 -1.63 8.72
CA LEU A 245 -16.60 -0.40 8.68
C LEU A 245 -15.28 -0.60 7.91
N PHE A 246 -14.77 -1.82 7.94
CA PHE A 246 -13.48 -2.17 7.36
C PHE A 246 -13.56 -2.60 5.89
N LEU A 247 -14.78 -2.74 5.35
CA LEU A 247 -14.96 -3.11 3.95
C LEU A 247 -14.75 -1.88 3.07
N GLN A 248 -13.73 -1.92 2.21
CA GLN A 248 -13.43 -0.87 1.23
C GLN A 248 -14.42 -0.90 0.05
N GLU A 249 -15.71 -0.81 0.30
CA GLU A 249 -16.72 -0.66 -0.75
C GLU A 249 -16.98 0.83 -1.03
N ARG A 250 -17.50 1.14 -2.24
CA ARG A 250 -17.72 2.53 -2.66
C ARG A 250 -18.63 3.25 -1.66
N ARG A 251 -18.25 4.46 -1.26
CA ARG A 251 -19.11 5.37 -0.48
C ARG A 251 -20.49 5.44 -1.11
N LEU A 252 -21.50 5.11 -0.33
CA LEU A 252 -22.89 5.16 -0.74
C LEU A 252 -23.35 6.61 -0.62
N ALA A 253 -23.31 7.33 -1.74
CA ALA A 253 -23.30 8.79 -1.70
C ALA A 253 -24.66 9.46 -1.40
N ASN A 254 -25.78 8.74 -1.25
CA ASN A 254 -27.08 9.35 -0.97
C ASN A 254 -28.10 8.37 -0.40
N THR A 255 -28.27 8.36 0.92
CA THR A 255 -29.41 7.71 1.60
C THR A 255 -30.58 8.67 1.85
N ALA A 256 -30.41 9.96 1.54
CA ALA A 256 -31.33 11.04 1.90
C ALA A 256 -32.74 10.98 1.27
N ASN A 257 -32.94 10.17 0.22
CA ASN A 257 -34.23 10.01 -0.47
C ASN A 257 -34.91 8.66 -0.16
N SER A 258 -34.42 7.90 0.82
CA SER A 258 -34.97 6.59 1.17
C SER A 258 -36.26 6.71 1.99
N GLU A 259 -37.14 5.73 1.85
CA GLU A 259 -38.39 5.64 2.63
C GLU A 259 -38.14 5.22 4.10
N TYR A 260 -36.98 4.63 4.38
CA TYR A 260 -36.60 4.12 5.69
C TYR A 260 -35.43 4.92 6.26
N GLU A 261 -35.45 5.24 7.54
CA GLU A 261 -34.28 5.82 8.22
C GLU A 261 -33.26 4.72 8.54
N LEU A 262 -31.97 5.05 8.46
CA LEU A 262 -30.91 4.15 8.92
C LEU A 262 -31.07 3.89 10.43
N PRO A 263 -30.81 2.66 10.90
CA PRO A 263 -30.93 2.35 12.31
C PRO A 263 -29.91 3.15 13.13
N THR A 264 -30.31 3.51 14.35
CA THR A 264 -29.37 4.10 15.31
C THR A 264 -28.58 2.99 16.00
N PRO A 265 -27.23 3.05 16.04
CA PRO A 265 -26.44 2.04 16.73
C PRO A 265 -26.71 2.07 18.24
N GLY A 266 -26.66 0.90 18.86
CA GLY A 266 -26.75 0.77 20.32
C GLY A 266 -25.59 1.46 21.04
N PRO A 267 -25.71 1.72 22.36
CA PRO A 267 -24.64 2.40 23.12
C PRO A 267 -23.28 1.71 23.04
N ALA A 268 -23.27 0.37 23.13
CA ALA A 268 -22.04 -0.43 23.06
C ALA A 268 -21.39 -0.35 21.66
N LEU A 269 -22.19 -0.52 20.59
CA LEU A 269 -21.69 -0.36 19.22
C LEU A 269 -21.15 1.05 18.98
N LYS A 270 -21.86 2.08 19.43
CA LYS A 270 -21.42 3.47 19.27
C LYS A 270 -20.10 3.75 19.97
N GLU A 271 -19.88 3.19 21.16
CA GLU A 271 -18.61 3.31 21.88
C GLU A 271 -17.48 2.64 21.10
N VAL A 272 -17.67 1.40 20.64
CA VAL A 272 -16.66 0.68 19.84
C VAL A 272 -16.37 1.42 18.52
N MET A 273 -17.40 1.98 17.88
CA MET A 273 -17.24 2.81 16.68
C MET A 273 -16.39 4.05 16.96
N ASN A 274 -16.63 4.76 18.07
CA ASN A 274 -15.83 5.93 18.43
C ASN A 274 -14.35 5.58 18.61
N VAL A 275 -14.04 4.50 19.34
CA VAL A 275 -12.65 4.04 19.51
C VAL A 275 -12.05 3.60 18.17
N THR A 276 -12.86 2.97 17.31
CA THR A 276 -12.46 2.60 15.94
C THR A 276 -12.09 3.84 15.12
N PHE A 277 -12.89 4.91 15.17
CA PHE A 277 -12.63 6.16 14.47
C PHE A 277 -11.41 6.90 15.01
N GLU A 278 -11.20 6.93 16.32
CA GLU A 278 -9.98 7.50 16.92
C GLU A 278 -8.71 6.76 16.47
N MET A 279 -8.79 5.43 16.35
CA MET A 279 -7.68 4.64 15.80
C MET A 279 -7.50 4.87 14.29
N ALA A 280 -8.60 4.98 13.54
CA ALA A 280 -8.57 5.25 12.12
C ALA A 280 -7.94 6.62 11.83
N GLU A 281 -8.26 7.65 12.60
CA GLU A 281 -7.65 8.99 12.51
C GLU A 281 -6.14 8.92 12.73
N LYS A 282 -5.67 8.21 13.76
CA LYS A 282 -4.23 8.02 14.04
C LYS A 282 -3.49 7.28 12.93
N LEU A 283 -4.20 6.45 12.16
CA LEU A 283 -3.65 5.70 11.03
C LEU A 283 -3.98 6.33 9.67
N GLU A 284 -4.57 7.53 9.66
CA GLU A 284 -4.97 8.27 8.46
C GLU A 284 -5.90 7.46 7.53
N VAL A 285 -6.80 6.67 8.13
CA VAL A 285 -7.78 5.85 7.41
C VAL A 285 -9.14 6.54 7.43
N GLU A 286 -9.69 6.78 6.25
CA GLU A 286 -11.07 7.24 6.11
C GLU A 286 -12.05 6.07 6.27
N MET A 287 -13.06 6.23 7.12
CA MET A 287 -14.09 5.24 7.42
C MET A 287 -15.49 5.81 7.10
N ASP A 288 -16.43 4.93 6.74
CA ASP A 288 -17.83 5.26 6.47
C ASP A 288 -18.73 4.30 7.25
N ASP A 289 -19.71 4.84 7.98
CA ASP A 289 -20.63 4.06 8.80
C ASP A 289 -21.91 3.65 8.06
N THR A 290 -22.16 4.16 6.86
CA THR A 290 -23.38 3.87 6.10
C THR A 290 -23.61 2.36 5.93
N LEU A 291 -22.58 1.62 5.48
CA LEU A 291 -22.68 0.17 5.29
C LEU A 291 -22.80 -0.60 6.62
N CYS A 292 -22.17 -0.08 7.69
CA CYS A 292 -22.31 -0.60 9.05
C CYS A 292 -23.78 -0.55 9.48
N LEU A 293 -24.42 0.61 9.39
CA LEU A 293 -25.83 0.77 9.79
C LEU A 293 -26.78 -0.06 8.93
N MET A 294 -26.52 -0.18 7.63
CA MET A 294 -27.31 -1.06 6.76
C MET A 294 -27.17 -2.55 7.12
N MET A 295 -25.98 -2.99 7.51
CA MET A 295 -25.76 -4.35 8.00
C MET A 295 -26.51 -4.61 9.31
N LEU A 296 -26.57 -3.62 10.21
CA LEU A 296 -27.35 -3.71 11.42
C LEU A 296 -28.85 -3.90 11.14
N ASP A 297 -29.40 -3.15 10.18
CA ASP A 297 -30.80 -3.31 9.74
C ASP A 297 -31.03 -4.70 9.12
N TRP A 298 -30.10 -5.17 8.30
CA TRP A 298 -30.16 -6.51 7.68
C TRP A 298 -30.16 -7.62 8.72
N CYS A 299 -29.27 -7.56 9.72
CA CYS A 299 -29.22 -8.56 10.80
C CYS A 299 -30.51 -8.57 11.63
N THR A 300 -31.21 -7.44 11.71
CA THR A 300 -32.44 -7.30 12.52
C THR A 300 -33.69 -7.75 11.76
N HIS A 301 -33.83 -7.32 10.50
CA HIS A 301 -35.06 -7.51 9.73
C HIS A 301 -34.95 -8.58 8.64
N LYS A 302 -33.75 -8.82 8.10
CA LYS A 302 -33.50 -9.72 6.95
C LYS A 302 -34.35 -9.42 5.71
N GLU A 303 -34.69 -8.15 5.49
CA GLU A 303 -35.52 -7.71 4.37
C GLU A 303 -34.71 -6.93 3.35
N ILE A 304 -34.50 -7.52 2.17
CA ILE A 304 -33.67 -6.91 1.12
C ILE A 304 -34.31 -5.64 0.54
N THR A 305 -35.64 -5.54 0.62
CA THR A 305 -36.42 -4.38 0.17
C THR A 305 -36.10 -3.12 0.98
N ARG A 306 -35.85 -3.27 2.30
CA ARG A 306 -35.41 -2.16 3.16
C ARG A 306 -34.02 -1.70 2.74
N VAL A 307 -33.10 -2.64 2.59
CA VAL A 307 -31.73 -2.35 2.13
C VAL A 307 -31.72 -1.68 0.75
N ALA A 308 -32.55 -2.17 -0.18
CA ALA A 308 -32.66 -1.63 -1.53
C ALA A 308 -33.22 -0.20 -1.56
N SER A 309 -33.89 0.26 -0.51
CA SER A 309 -34.37 1.65 -0.42
C SER A 309 -33.23 2.66 -0.24
N TRP A 310 -32.07 2.23 0.29
CA TRP A 310 -30.87 3.05 0.49
C TRP A 310 -29.87 2.96 -0.67
N LEU A 311 -30.07 2.05 -1.62
CA LEU A 311 -29.12 1.74 -2.68
C LEU A 311 -29.73 1.93 -4.05
N ASP A 312 -28.92 2.43 -4.99
CA ASP A 312 -29.25 2.28 -6.39
C ASP A 312 -29.31 0.79 -6.77
N ALA A 313 -30.22 0.43 -7.68
CA ALA A 313 -30.42 -0.97 -8.08
C ALA A 313 -29.13 -1.68 -8.55
N HIS A 314 -28.22 -0.95 -9.20
CA HIS A 314 -26.94 -1.49 -9.66
C HIS A 314 -25.92 -1.74 -8.54
N MET A 315 -26.15 -1.18 -7.34
CA MET A 315 -25.30 -1.32 -6.16
C MET A 315 -25.76 -2.43 -5.21
N LEU A 316 -26.91 -3.06 -5.43
CA LEU A 316 -27.40 -4.15 -4.57
C LEU A 316 -26.39 -5.31 -4.48
N GLY A 317 -25.70 -5.63 -5.59
CA GLY A 317 -24.65 -6.65 -5.60
C GLY A 317 -23.45 -6.31 -4.72
N VAL A 318 -23.17 -5.02 -4.48
CA VAL A 318 -22.12 -4.58 -3.54
C VAL A 318 -22.51 -4.92 -2.12
N PHE A 319 -23.77 -4.71 -1.75
CA PHE A 319 -24.27 -5.09 -0.43
C PHE A 319 -24.23 -6.61 -0.21
N VAL A 320 -24.69 -7.40 -1.17
CA VAL A 320 -24.62 -8.88 -1.09
C VAL A 320 -23.16 -9.32 -0.89
N LYS A 321 -22.23 -8.75 -1.65
CA LYS A 321 -20.79 -9.04 -1.51
C LYS A 321 -20.25 -8.63 -0.14
N ALA A 322 -20.72 -7.52 0.42
CA ALA A 322 -20.36 -7.10 1.77
C ALA A 322 -20.81 -8.12 2.81
N VAL A 323 -22.06 -8.60 2.75
CA VAL A 323 -22.56 -9.66 3.66
C VAL A 323 -21.68 -10.91 3.58
N LEU A 324 -21.33 -11.37 2.37
CA LEU A 324 -20.47 -12.55 2.18
C LEU A 324 -19.05 -12.34 2.74
N ARG A 325 -18.52 -11.12 2.65
CA ARG A 325 -17.23 -10.77 3.26
C ARG A 325 -17.32 -10.75 4.78
N VAL A 326 -18.40 -10.22 5.36
CA VAL A 326 -18.60 -10.24 6.81
C VAL A 326 -18.66 -11.67 7.34
N VAL A 327 -19.36 -12.59 6.65
CA VAL A 327 -19.34 -14.01 7.00
C VAL A 327 -17.89 -14.52 7.11
N SER A 328 -17.08 -14.24 6.08
CA SER A 328 -15.66 -14.64 6.08
C SER A 328 -14.85 -13.96 7.19
N TYR A 329 -15.14 -12.69 7.51
CA TYR A 329 -14.46 -11.97 8.58
C TYR A 329 -14.82 -12.52 9.95
N VAL A 330 -16.09 -12.88 10.19
CA VAL A 330 -16.52 -13.47 11.46
C VAL A 330 -15.80 -14.80 11.70
N ASP A 331 -15.60 -15.62 10.66
CA ASP A 331 -14.81 -16.84 10.79
C ASP A 331 -13.36 -16.56 11.24
N VAL A 332 -12.70 -15.56 10.66
CA VAL A 332 -11.35 -15.13 11.10
C VAL A 332 -11.37 -14.59 12.52
N VAL A 333 -12.37 -13.78 12.88
CA VAL A 333 -12.55 -13.25 14.26
C VAL A 333 -12.67 -14.41 15.25
N ARG A 334 -13.43 -15.45 14.93
CA ARG A 334 -13.58 -16.65 15.78
C ARG A 334 -12.24 -17.36 15.99
N GLU A 335 -11.44 -17.53 14.93
CA GLU A 335 -10.09 -18.10 15.07
C GLU A 335 -9.19 -17.26 15.99
N VAL A 336 -9.25 -15.93 15.85
CA VAL A 336 -8.49 -14.99 16.69
C VAL A 336 -8.93 -15.08 18.16
N LEU A 337 -10.23 -15.04 18.44
CA LEU A 337 -10.79 -15.13 19.79
C LEU A 337 -10.40 -16.46 20.47
N LEU A 338 -10.42 -17.56 19.72
CA LEU A 338 -9.94 -18.85 20.21
C LEU A 338 -8.46 -18.79 20.60
N GLY A 339 -7.61 -18.17 19.76
CA GLY A 339 -6.19 -17.96 20.04
C GLY A 339 -5.92 -17.04 21.25
N LEU A 340 -6.86 -16.14 21.55
CA LEU A 340 -6.82 -15.26 22.73
C LEU A 340 -7.43 -15.88 23.99
N ASN A 341 -8.03 -17.08 23.89
CA ASN A 341 -8.80 -17.74 24.95
C ASN A 341 -10.05 -16.96 25.39
N ASP A 342 -10.63 -16.14 24.52
CA ASP A 342 -11.92 -15.47 24.76
C ASP A 342 -13.08 -16.34 24.27
N TYR A 343 -13.40 -17.36 25.06
CA TYR A 343 -14.44 -18.33 24.74
C TYR A 343 -15.86 -17.73 24.79
N GLU A 344 -16.08 -16.67 25.58
CA GLU A 344 -17.40 -16.06 25.69
C GLU A 344 -17.74 -15.30 24.40
N ALA A 345 -16.84 -14.43 23.93
CA ALA A 345 -17.04 -13.74 22.66
C ALA A 345 -17.07 -14.73 21.48
N TYR A 346 -16.24 -15.78 21.51
CA TYR A 346 -16.25 -16.84 20.49
C TYR A 346 -17.63 -17.50 20.36
N ASN A 347 -18.26 -17.87 21.48
CA ASN A 347 -19.57 -18.53 21.47
C ASN A 347 -20.69 -17.59 21.03
N LYS A 348 -20.59 -16.28 21.29
CA LYS A 348 -21.55 -15.27 20.78
C LYS A 348 -21.57 -15.20 19.25
N LEU A 349 -20.46 -15.54 18.60
CA LEU A 349 -20.32 -15.51 17.14
C LEU A 349 -20.73 -16.81 16.45
N ASP A 350 -21.23 -17.78 17.21
CA ASP A 350 -21.81 -18.97 16.61
C ASP A 350 -23.09 -18.63 15.84
N GLN A 351 -23.41 -19.42 14.82
CA GLN A 351 -24.60 -19.22 13.96
C GLN A 351 -24.65 -17.87 13.19
N HIS A 352 -23.53 -17.15 13.08
CA HIS A 352 -23.46 -15.91 12.29
C HIS A 352 -23.87 -16.13 10.81
N THR A 353 -23.60 -17.31 10.26
CA THR A 353 -24.02 -17.68 8.89
C THR A 353 -25.55 -17.69 8.75
N ASP A 354 -26.25 -18.26 9.73
CA ASP A 354 -27.72 -18.30 9.74
C ASP A 354 -28.30 -16.89 9.91
N LEU A 355 -27.63 -16.01 10.67
CA LEU A 355 -28.04 -14.61 10.81
C LEU A 355 -27.84 -13.82 9.52
N LEU A 356 -26.76 -14.05 8.78
CA LEU A 356 -26.39 -13.22 7.64
C LEU A 356 -26.95 -13.71 6.31
N LEU A 357 -27.07 -15.03 6.11
CA LEU A 357 -27.59 -15.60 4.88
C LEU A 357 -29.12 -15.69 4.91
N GLY A 358 -29.75 -15.36 3.78
CA GLY A 358 -31.20 -15.35 3.66
C GLY A 358 -31.68 -14.67 2.39
N GLY A 359 -32.79 -15.18 1.84
CA GLY A 359 -33.44 -14.62 0.65
C GLY A 359 -32.51 -14.56 -0.56
N LEU A 360 -32.21 -13.34 -1.02
CA LEU A 360 -31.33 -13.10 -2.17
C LEU A 360 -29.83 -13.23 -1.82
N VAL A 361 -29.49 -13.16 -0.54
CA VAL A 361 -28.12 -13.33 -0.05
C VAL A 361 -27.90 -14.81 0.23
N THR A 362 -27.26 -15.51 -0.71
CA THR A 362 -26.96 -16.93 -0.59
C THR A 362 -25.58 -17.27 -1.15
N ASN A 363 -24.99 -18.34 -0.62
CA ASN A 363 -23.75 -18.93 -1.12
C ASN A 363 -23.99 -19.92 -2.27
N GLU A 364 -25.24 -20.23 -2.59
CA GLU A 364 -25.57 -21.19 -3.64
C GLU A 364 -25.51 -20.54 -5.02
N SER A 365 -24.49 -20.94 -5.79
CA SER A 365 -24.37 -20.53 -7.18
C SER A 365 -25.31 -21.32 -8.09
N LEU A 366 -25.90 -20.65 -9.09
CA LEU A 366 -26.68 -21.31 -10.15
C LEU A 366 -25.86 -22.37 -10.91
N TYR A 367 -24.53 -22.22 -10.98
CA TYR A 367 -23.65 -23.20 -11.61
C TYR A 367 -23.63 -24.55 -10.89
N LEU A 368 -23.98 -24.59 -9.60
CA LEU A 368 -24.06 -25.84 -8.82
C LEU A 368 -25.44 -26.48 -8.94
N ARG A 369 -26.49 -25.70 -9.23
CA ARG A 369 -27.87 -26.19 -9.38
C ARG A 369 -28.17 -26.81 -10.75
N GLN A 370 -27.35 -26.57 -11.76
CA GLN A 370 -27.50 -27.16 -13.10
C GLN A 370 -26.85 -28.54 -13.24
N ALA A 371 -26.22 -29.04 -12.17
CA ALA A 371 -25.57 -30.35 -12.14
C ALA A 371 -26.51 -31.48 -11.66
N ASP A 372 -27.71 -31.12 -11.20
CA ASP A 372 -28.84 -32.02 -10.93
C ASP A 372 -29.93 -31.80 -12.00
#